data_AF-A0AAV0FIE4-F1
#
_entry.id   AF-A0AAV0FIE4-F1
#
_cell.length_a   1.000
_cell.length_b   1.000
_cell.length_c   1.000
_cell.angle_alpha   90.00
_cell.angle_beta   90.00
_cell.angle_gamma   90.00
#
_symmetry.space_group_name_H-M   'P 1'
#
loop_
_entity.id
_entity.type
_entity.pdbx_description
1 polymer ?
#
loop_
_entity_poly.entity_id
_entity_poly.type
_entity_poly.pdbx_seq_one_letter_code
_entity_poly.pdbx_strand_id
1 'polypeptide(L)'
;MGFGPLVPTETERSLMERVRQELKHELKHGYKDKIVDIREEILRKRRAGKLPGDTTSVLKAWWQSHSKWPYPTEEDKARLVQETGLQLKQINNWFINQRKRNWHTNPSSSSSQKSKRKSTGENMSSEHFI
;
A
#
# COMPACT_ATOMS: atom_id res chain seq x y z
N MET A 1 -12.94 -50.61 40.76
CA MET A 1 -12.02 -49.53 41.17
C MET A 1 -11.86 -48.59 39.99
N GLY A 2 -12.46 -47.40 40.03
CA GLY A 2 -12.35 -46.40 38.97
C GLY A 2 -11.51 -45.23 39.47
N PHE A 3 -10.32 -45.05 38.91
CA PHE A 3 -9.59 -43.79 39.09
C PHE A 3 -10.39 -42.70 38.36
N GLY A 4 -10.88 -41.70 39.11
CA GLY A 4 -11.57 -40.54 38.56
C GLY A 4 -10.64 -39.71 37.66
N PRO A 5 -11.20 -38.74 36.90
CA PRO A 5 -10.43 -37.97 35.92
C PRO A 5 -9.23 -37.32 36.60
N LEU A 6 -8.02 -37.57 36.06
CA LEU A 6 -6.79 -36.97 36.54
C LEU A 6 -6.87 -35.46 36.31
N VAL A 7 -7.16 -34.73 37.38
CA VAL A 7 -7.16 -33.27 37.37
C VAL A 7 -5.69 -32.83 37.48
N PRO A 8 -5.17 -32.04 36.54
CA PRO A 8 -3.78 -31.60 36.57
C PRO A 8 -3.46 -30.86 37.87
N THR A 9 -2.29 -31.11 38.42
CA THR A 9 -1.75 -30.41 39.58
C THR A 9 -1.58 -28.91 39.27
N GLU A 10 -1.52 -28.09 40.31
CA GLU A 10 -1.40 -26.63 40.16
C GLU A 10 -0.12 -26.23 39.39
N THR A 11 0.95 -26.99 39.56
CA THR A 11 2.21 -26.86 38.82
C THR A 11 2.04 -27.20 37.34
N GLU A 12 1.34 -28.29 37.02
CA GLU A 12 1.02 -28.69 35.64
C GLU A 12 0.11 -27.66 34.95
N ARG A 13 -0.87 -27.09 35.66
CA ARG A 13 -1.72 -26.01 35.13
C ARG A 13 -0.91 -24.75 34.83
N SER A 14 -0.03 -24.34 35.75
CA SER A 14 0.85 -23.20 35.57
C SER A 14 1.84 -23.39 34.41
N LEU A 15 2.30 -24.61 34.19
CA LEU A 15 3.14 -24.96 33.04
C LEU A 15 2.35 -24.85 31.73
N MET A 16 1.15 -25.42 31.66
CA MET A 16 0.30 -25.35 30.47
C MET A 16 -0.08 -23.91 30.12
N GLU A 17 -0.35 -23.05 31.11
CA GLU A 17 -0.65 -21.64 30.85
C GLU A 17 0.58 -20.88 30.32
N ARG A 18 1.79 -21.16 30.84
CA ARG A 18 3.03 -20.58 30.31
C ARG A 18 3.28 -20.99 28.85
N VAL A 19 3.16 -22.28 28.55
CA VAL A 19 3.30 -22.81 27.18
C VAL A 19 2.26 -22.20 26.24
N ARG A 20 1.02 -22.02 26.71
CA ARG A 20 -0.05 -21.37 25.94
C ARG A 20 0.27 -19.91 25.63
N GLN A 21 0.81 -19.16 26.60
CA GLN A 21 1.21 -17.77 26.41
C GLN A 21 2.40 -17.67 25.44
N GLU A 22 3.39 -18.55 25.56
CA GLU A 22 4.54 -18.62 24.65
C GLU A 22 4.10 -18.89 23.21
N LEU A 23 3.28 -19.92 22.98
CA LEU A 23 2.73 -20.23 21.66
C LEU A 23 1.91 -19.07 21.08
N LYS A 24 1.07 -18.44 21.91
CA LYS A 24 0.29 -17.25 21.49
C LYS A 24 1.22 -16.10 21.09
N HIS A 25 2.31 -15.91 21.82
CA HIS A 25 3.26 -14.85 21.55
C HIS A 25 4.04 -15.12 20.26
N GLU A 26 4.51 -16.36 20.07
CA GLU A 26 5.21 -16.82 18.88
C GLU A 26 4.34 -16.73 17.63
N LEU A 27 3.09 -17.22 17.68
CA LEU A 27 2.13 -17.02 16.60
C LEU A 27 1.97 -15.54 16.29
N LYS A 28 1.71 -14.70 17.31
CA LYS A 28 1.50 -13.26 17.11
C LYS A 28 2.73 -12.58 16.51
N HIS A 29 3.94 -12.99 16.88
CA HIS A 29 5.18 -12.44 16.33
C HIS A 29 5.38 -12.90 14.88
N GLY A 30 5.29 -14.20 14.62
CA GLY A 30 5.45 -14.76 13.28
C GLY A 30 4.43 -14.24 12.26
N TYR A 31 3.20 -13.96 12.67
CA TYR A 31 2.22 -13.30 11.80
C TYR A 31 2.50 -11.81 11.60
N LYS A 32 2.99 -11.09 12.61
CA LYS A 32 3.35 -9.67 12.47
C LYS A 32 4.46 -9.48 11.46
N ASP A 33 5.52 -10.29 11.50
CA ASP A 33 6.65 -10.17 10.57
C ASP A 33 6.21 -10.46 9.14
N LYS A 34 5.43 -11.54 8.94
CA LYS A 34 4.82 -11.85 7.63
C LYS A 34 3.94 -10.71 7.11
N ILE A 35 3.16 -10.06 7.97
CA ILE A 35 2.34 -8.90 7.57
C ILE A 35 3.22 -7.72 7.16
N VAL A 36 4.32 -7.45 7.85
CA VAL A 36 5.27 -6.40 7.49
C VAL A 36 5.90 -6.68 6.13
N ASP A 37 6.34 -7.92 5.89
CA ASP A 37 6.93 -8.33 4.62
C ASP A 37 5.95 -8.20 3.45
N ILE A 38 4.71 -8.68 3.64
CA ILE A 38 3.64 -8.54 2.65
C ILE A 38 3.36 -7.06 2.36
N ARG A 39 3.32 -6.22 3.39
CA ARG A 39 3.08 -4.78 3.25
C ARG A 39 4.21 -4.12 2.47
N GLU A 40 5.45 -4.42 2.80
CA GLU A 40 6.62 -3.88 2.09
C GLU A 40 6.65 -4.37 0.64
N GLU A 41 6.26 -5.60 0.36
CA GLU A 41 6.18 -6.13 -0.99
C GLU A 41 5.10 -5.44 -1.83
N ILE A 42 3.93 -5.21 -1.25
CA ILE A 42 2.88 -4.39 -1.87
C ILE A 42 3.38 -2.96 -2.14
N LEU A 43 4.11 -2.36 -1.20
CA LEU A 43 4.66 -1.01 -1.36
C LEU A 43 5.77 -0.96 -2.43
N ARG A 44 6.64 -1.98 -2.52
CA ARG A 44 7.64 -2.13 -3.58
C ARG A 44 6.98 -2.24 -4.95
N LYS A 45 6.01 -3.15 -5.13
CA LYS A 45 5.24 -3.27 -6.37
C LYS A 45 4.53 -1.97 -6.75
N ARG A 46 4.00 -1.23 -5.78
CA ARG A 46 3.35 0.07 -6.02
C ARG A 46 4.34 1.17 -6.41
N ARG A 47 5.58 1.12 -5.94
CA ARG A 47 6.66 2.07 -6.30
C ARG A 47 7.29 1.75 -7.65
N ALA A 48 7.41 0.47 -8.01
CA ALA A 48 8.01 -0.01 -9.26
C ALA A 48 7.34 0.52 -10.55
N GLY A 49 6.11 1.04 -10.47
CA GLY A 49 5.39 1.63 -11.60
C GLY A 49 5.44 3.16 -11.70
N LYS A 50 6.14 3.86 -10.81
CA LYS A 50 6.24 5.33 -10.84
C LYS A 50 7.51 5.75 -11.60
N LEU A 51 7.35 6.72 -12.50
CA LEU A 51 8.50 7.36 -13.14
C LEU A 51 9.34 8.11 -12.09
N PRO A 52 10.67 8.20 -12.27
CA PRO A 52 11.53 9.04 -11.45
C PRO A 52 10.97 10.47 -11.34
N GLY A 53 11.13 11.09 -10.16
CA GLY A 53 10.60 12.44 -9.90
C GLY A 53 11.13 13.47 -10.90
N ASP A 54 12.41 13.38 -11.23
CA ASP A 54 13.12 14.31 -12.10
C ASP A 54 12.65 14.22 -13.55
N THR A 55 12.44 13.01 -14.08
CA THR A 55 11.92 12.81 -15.45
C THR A 55 10.49 13.32 -15.60
N THR A 56 9.71 13.26 -14.52
CA THR A 56 8.33 13.75 -14.52
C THR A 56 8.26 15.28 -14.65
N SER A 57 9.32 16.02 -14.28
CA SER A 57 9.34 17.48 -14.39
C SER A 57 9.33 17.94 -15.86
N VAL A 58 10.13 17.32 -16.72
CA VAL A 58 10.20 17.57 -18.17
C VAL A 58 8.84 17.31 -18.83
N LEU A 59 8.21 16.17 -18.50
CA LEU A 59 6.88 15.82 -19.04
C LEU A 59 5.80 16.82 -18.61
N LYS A 60 5.88 17.31 -17.36
CA LYS A 60 4.97 18.35 -16.86
C LYS A 60 5.19 19.68 -17.55
N ALA A 61 6.44 20.08 -17.80
CA ALA A 61 6.75 21.32 -18.49
C ALA A 61 6.15 21.31 -19.91
N TRP A 62 6.37 20.23 -20.67
CA TRP A 62 5.75 20.07 -22.00
C TRP A 62 4.22 20.07 -21.93
N TRP A 63 3.64 19.39 -20.93
CA TRP A 63 2.19 19.38 -20.73
C TRP A 63 1.62 20.78 -20.50
N GLN A 64 2.29 21.60 -19.67
CA GLN A 64 1.84 22.95 -19.36
C GLN A 64 1.86 23.85 -20.60
N SER A 65 2.90 23.75 -21.42
CA SER A 65 3.01 24.53 -22.67
C SER A 65 1.98 24.08 -23.72
N HIS A 66 1.55 22.81 -23.71
CA HIS A 66 0.56 22.23 -24.63
C HIS A 66 -0.77 21.92 -23.96
N SER A 67 -1.12 22.67 -22.91
CA SER A 67 -2.30 22.43 -22.07
C SER A 67 -3.63 22.58 -22.80
N LYS A 68 -3.64 23.26 -23.97
CA LYS A 68 -4.80 23.41 -24.86
C LYS A 68 -5.00 22.27 -25.85
N TRP A 69 -3.96 21.44 -26.12
CA TRP A 69 -3.94 20.29 -27.04
C TRP A 69 -2.72 19.39 -26.72
N PRO A 70 -2.79 18.44 -25.77
CA PRO A 70 -1.64 17.78 -25.16
C PRO A 70 -1.46 16.43 -25.86
N TYR A 71 -1.29 16.51 -27.17
CA TYR A 71 -1.04 15.39 -28.07
C TYR A 71 0.35 15.62 -28.66
N PRO A 72 1.41 15.11 -28.03
CA PRO A 72 2.77 15.29 -28.55
C PRO A 72 2.90 14.61 -29.91
N THR A 73 3.58 15.29 -30.84
CA THR A 73 3.95 14.69 -32.13
C THR A 73 5.00 13.60 -31.96
N GLU A 74 5.34 12.88 -33.02
CA GLU A 74 6.41 11.87 -32.96
C GLU A 74 7.77 12.51 -32.64
N GLU A 75 8.02 13.72 -33.15
CA GLU A 75 9.23 14.49 -32.86
C GLU A 75 9.26 14.93 -31.40
N ASP A 76 8.13 15.40 -30.84
CA ASP A 76 8.03 15.73 -29.42
C ASP A 76 8.31 14.51 -28.55
N LYS A 77 7.72 13.36 -28.88
CA LYS A 77 7.96 12.12 -28.15
C LYS A 77 9.43 11.71 -28.22
N ALA A 78 10.08 11.83 -29.38
CA ALA A 78 11.50 11.52 -29.55
C ALA A 78 12.38 12.43 -28.66
N ARG A 79 12.11 13.74 -28.63
CA ARG A 79 12.81 14.67 -27.73
C ARG A 79 12.60 14.32 -26.27
N LEU A 80 11.36 14.04 -25.86
CA LEU A 80 11.06 13.65 -24.48
C LEU A 80 11.74 12.33 -24.08
N VAL A 81 11.85 11.36 -24.98
CA VAL A 81 12.63 10.13 -24.76
C VAL A 81 14.11 10.46 -24.53
N GLN A 82 14.69 11.34 -25.36
CA GLN A 82 16.10 11.74 -25.21
C GLN A 82 16.36 12.49 -23.90
N GLU A 83 15.52 13.46 -23.55
CA GLU A 83 15.70 14.29 -22.35
C GLU A 83 15.42 13.52 -21.04
N THR A 84 14.47 12.59 -21.05
CA THR A 84 14.07 11.86 -19.83
C THR A 84 14.73 10.50 -19.69
N GLY A 85 15.31 9.96 -20.76
CA GLY A 85 15.81 8.57 -20.81
C GLY A 85 14.71 7.51 -20.70
N LEU A 86 13.43 7.90 -20.77
CA LEU A 86 12.30 6.98 -20.67
C LEU A 86 12.01 6.33 -22.01
N GLN A 87 11.49 5.11 -21.98
CA GLN A 87 11.02 4.45 -23.19
C GLN A 87 9.78 5.16 -23.75
N LEU A 88 9.65 5.18 -25.08
CA LEU A 88 8.51 5.76 -25.78
C LEU A 88 7.15 5.28 -25.24
N LYS A 89 7.04 3.99 -24.88
CA LYS A 89 5.84 3.42 -24.26
C LYS A 89 5.50 4.07 -22.91
N GLN A 90 6.50 4.39 -22.09
CA GLN A 90 6.32 5.07 -20.81
C GLN A 90 5.86 6.51 -21.01
N ILE A 91 6.43 7.22 -21.99
CA ILE A 91 6.00 8.56 -22.40
C ILE A 91 4.53 8.54 -22.84
N ASN A 92 4.16 7.63 -23.75
CA ASN A 92 2.79 7.48 -24.24
C ASN A 92 1.80 7.20 -23.10
N ASN A 93 2.12 6.24 -22.23
CA ASN A 93 1.29 5.90 -21.07
C ASN A 93 1.16 7.08 -20.09
N TRP A 94 2.21 7.86 -19.91
CA TRP A 94 2.15 9.05 -19.08
C TRP A 94 1.17 10.07 -19.64
N PHE A 95 1.26 10.42 -20.93
CA PHE A 95 0.37 11.39 -21.56
C PHE A 95 -1.10 10.93 -21.60
N ILE A 96 -1.34 9.64 -21.86
CA ILE A 96 -2.70 9.07 -21.79
C ILE A 96 -3.27 9.26 -20.37
N ASN A 97 -2.51 8.87 -19.35
CA ASN A 97 -2.95 9.01 -17.96
C ASN A 97 -3.08 10.48 -17.53
N GLN A 98 -2.20 11.36 -18.02
CA GLN A 98 -2.21 12.78 -17.70
C GLN A 98 -3.46 13.46 -18.28
N ARG A 99 -3.84 13.15 -19.53
CA ARG A 99 -5.11 13.58 -20.12
C ARG A 99 -6.31 13.10 -19.31
N LYS A 100 -6.38 11.81 -18.98
CA LYS A 100 -7.47 11.25 -18.17
C LYS A 100 -7.66 11.95 -16.82
N ARG A 101 -6.59 12.50 -16.23
CA ARG A 101 -6.63 13.14 -14.90
C ARG A 101 -6.91 14.65 -14.93
N ASN A 102 -6.57 15.35 -16.02
CA ASN A 102 -6.50 16.82 -16.01
C ASN A 102 -7.22 17.50 -17.17
N TRP A 103 -7.53 16.80 -18.25
CA TRP A 103 -8.06 17.44 -19.46
C TRP A 103 -9.57 17.73 -19.41
N HIS A 104 -10.30 17.07 -18.51
CA HIS A 104 -11.75 17.26 -18.35
C HIS A 104 -12.15 17.62 -16.91
N THR A 105 -11.18 17.91 -16.04
CA THR A 105 -11.45 18.23 -14.64
C THR A 105 -11.94 19.67 -14.58
N ASN A 106 -13.22 19.84 -14.87
CA ASN A 106 -13.99 21.04 -14.57
C ASN A 106 -13.76 21.39 -13.08
N PRO A 107 -13.34 22.60 -12.70
CA PRO A 107 -13.09 22.95 -11.31
C PRO A 107 -14.36 22.98 -10.43
N SER A 108 -15.53 22.60 -10.95
CA SER A 108 -16.82 22.68 -10.25
C SER A 108 -17.31 21.39 -9.55
N SER A 109 -16.54 20.31 -9.49
CA SER A 109 -16.92 19.13 -8.67
C SER A 109 -16.02 19.00 -7.43
N SER A 110 -16.39 19.76 -6.40
CA SER A 110 -16.33 19.40 -4.98
C SER A 110 -15.35 18.30 -4.56
N SER A 111 -14.27 18.71 -3.86
CA SER A 111 -13.78 18.09 -2.63
C SER A 111 -14.08 16.59 -2.44
N SER A 112 -13.32 15.71 -3.07
CA SER A 112 -13.13 14.36 -2.55
C SER A 112 -11.87 14.37 -1.69
N GLN A 113 -12.01 14.83 -0.45
CA GLN A 113 -11.06 14.49 0.61
C GLN A 113 -10.96 12.97 0.62
N LYS A 114 -9.82 12.43 0.16
CA LYS A 114 -9.53 11.00 0.35
C LYS A 114 -9.31 10.80 1.84
N SER A 115 -10.38 10.42 2.54
CA SER A 115 -10.35 9.99 3.94
C SER A 115 -9.26 8.94 4.12
N LYS A 116 -8.23 9.34 4.85
CA LYS A 116 -7.23 8.47 5.45
C LYS A 116 -7.99 7.52 6.41
N ARG A 117 -8.28 6.29 5.98
CA ARG A 117 -8.74 5.24 6.90
C ARG A 117 -7.58 4.92 7.85
N LYS A 118 -7.56 5.63 8.98
CA LYS A 118 -6.86 5.24 10.20
C LYS A 118 -7.71 4.12 10.81
N SER A 119 -7.29 2.87 10.61
CA SER A 119 -7.81 1.76 11.41
C SER A 119 -7.09 1.83 12.76
N THR A 120 -7.72 2.48 13.73
CA THR A 120 -7.43 2.30 15.15
C THR A 120 -7.92 0.90 15.51
N GLY A 121 -6.97 -0.02 15.65
CA GLY A 121 -7.24 -1.30 16.31
C GLY A 121 -7.41 -1.05 17.80
N GLU A 122 -8.65 -0.79 18.22
CA GLU A 122 -8.99 -0.78 19.63
C GLU A 122 -9.32 -2.21 20.08
N ASN A 123 -8.52 -2.65 21.04
CA ASN A 123 -8.72 -3.82 21.89
C ASN A 123 -10.14 -3.85 22.44
N MET A 124 -10.94 -4.85 22.08
CA MET A 124 -12.00 -5.32 22.97
C MET A 124 -11.47 -6.55 23.70
N SER A 125 -10.81 -6.26 24.83
CA SER A 125 -10.54 -7.23 25.87
C SER A 125 -11.87 -7.62 26.54
N SER A 126 -12.01 -8.91 26.71
CA SER A 126 -12.94 -9.66 27.56
C SER A 126 -13.21 -9.07 28.95
N GLU A 127 -14.49 -8.98 29.33
CA GLU A 127 -15.07 -9.21 30.68
C GLU A 127 -16.53 -9.71 30.46
N HIS A 128 -16.90 -10.95 30.79
CA HIS A 128 -17.25 -11.52 32.10
C HIS A 128 -18.63 -11.07 32.63
N PHE A 129 -19.66 -11.95 32.60
CA PHE A 129 -20.41 -12.44 33.78
C PHE A 129 -21.53 -13.44 33.40
N ILE A 130 -21.60 -14.52 34.20
CA ILE A 130 -22.62 -15.59 34.40
C ILE A 130 -22.93 -16.53 33.23
#